data_AF-A0A368TIL8-F1
#
_entry.id   AF-A0A368TIL8-F1
#
_cell.length_a   1.000
_cell.length_b   1.000
_cell.length_c   1.000
_cell.angle_alpha   90.00
_cell.angle_beta   90.00
_cell.angle_gamma   90.00
#
_symmetry.space_group_name_H-M   'P 1'
#
loop_
_entity.id
_entity.type
_entity.pdbx_description
1 polymer ?
#
loop_
_entity_poly.entity_id
_entity_poly.type
_entity_poly.pdbx_seq_one_letter_code
_entity_poly.pdbx_strand_id
1 'polypeptide(L)'
;MLIYQAVNINIVKLEEENGEVTMNKADFEGLIGEVESLIETVKILSDENLMKQIRGSEKDIKEGLLHEIKTTDDLRGLFLAHIIQ
;
A
#
# COMPACT_ATOMS: atom_id res chain seq x y z
N MET A 1 -45.90 3.57 18.78
CA MET A 1 -45.57 2.41 17.91
C MET A 1 -44.06 2.40 17.76
N LEU A 2 -43.35 1.49 18.44
CA LEU A 2 -41.90 1.37 18.32
C LEU A 2 -41.61 0.47 17.11
N ILE A 3 -40.93 1.02 16.10
CA ILE A 3 -40.51 0.27 14.93
C ILE A 3 -39.18 -0.41 15.30
N TYR A 4 -39.18 -1.73 15.43
CA TYR A 4 -37.94 -2.50 15.61
C TYR A 4 -37.22 -2.57 14.27
N GLN A 5 -36.07 -1.91 14.13
CA GLN A 5 -35.14 -2.17 13.03
C GLN A 5 -34.43 -3.50 13.30
N ALA A 6 -34.57 -4.46 12.40
CA ALA A 6 -33.74 -5.65 12.40
C ALA A 6 -32.30 -5.26 12.04
N VAL A 7 -31.36 -5.48 12.95
CA VAL A 7 -29.92 -5.35 12.67
C VAL A 7 -29.50 -6.63 11.97
N ASN A 8 -29.18 -6.54 10.67
CA ASN A 8 -28.63 -7.67 9.93
C ASN A 8 -27.14 -7.79 10.25
N ILE A 9 -26.77 -8.78 11.07
CA ILE A 9 -25.39 -9.07 11.42
C ILE A 9 -24.84 -10.09 10.40
N ASN A 10 -23.90 -9.66 9.57
CA ASN A 10 -23.21 -10.54 8.63
C ASN A 10 -22.02 -11.19 9.34
N ILE A 11 -22.02 -12.52 9.41
CA ILE A 11 -20.96 -13.31 10.05
C ILE A 11 -20.24 -14.17 9.02
N VAL A 12 -18.95 -14.38 9.25
CA VAL A 12 -18.09 -15.32 8.51
C VAL A 12 -17.71 -16.44 9.47
N LYS A 13 -17.77 -17.67 8.96
CA LYS A 13 -17.34 -18.89 9.65
C LYS A 13 -16.08 -19.40 8.99
N LEU A 14 -15.05 -19.63 9.79
CA LEU A 14 -13.74 -20.11 9.37
C LEU A 14 -13.51 -21.47 10.02
N GLU A 15 -13.16 -22.46 9.20
CA GLU A 15 -12.73 -23.77 9.70
C GLU A 15 -11.22 -23.71 9.96
N GLU A 16 -10.83 -23.87 11.22
CA GLU A 16 -9.43 -23.95 11.64
C GLU A 16 -9.08 -25.38 12.10
N GLU A 17 -7.79 -25.73 12.11
CA GLU A 17 -7.32 -27.05 12.59
C GLU A 17 -7.77 -27.37 14.03
N ASN A 18 -8.02 -26.34 14.86
CA ASN A 18 -8.41 -26.47 16.26
C ASN A 18 -9.90 -26.18 16.54
N GLY A 19 -10.73 -25.98 15.52
CA GLY A 19 -12.16 -25.72 15.67
C GLY A 19 -12.72 -24.65 14.73
N GLU A 20 -13.98 -24.28 14.94
CA GLU A 20 -14.67 -23.26 14.14
C GLU A 20 -14.54 -21.88 14.80
N VAL A 21 -14.10 -20.88 14.02
CA VAL A 21 -14.09 -19.47 14.43
C VAL A 21 -15.21 -18.74 13.70
N THR A 22 -16.05 -18.01 14.46
CA THR A 22 -17.09 -17.15 13.89
C THR A 22 -16.77 -15.70 14.21
N MET A 23 -16.79 -14.83 13.20
CA MET A 23 -16.54 -13.40 13.39
C MET A 23 -17.43 -12.53 12.50
N ASN A 24 -17.49 -11.23 12.78
CA ASN A 24 -18.18 -10.29 11.91
C ASN A 24 -17.46 -10.21 10.55
N LYS A 25 -18.24 -10.18 9.46
CA LYS A 25 -17.72 -10.03 8.10
C LYS A 25 -16.82 -8.80 7.93
N ALA A 26 -17.21 -7.66 8.48
CA ALA A 26 -16.45 -6.42 8.36
C ALA A 26 -15.08 -6.53 9.03
N ASP A 27 -15.01 -7.18 10.20
CA ASP A 27 -13.75 -7.41 10.90
C ASP A 27 -12.84 -8.36 10.10
N PHE A 28 -13.43 -9.41 9.50
CA PHE A 28 -12.69 -10.33 8.62
C PHE A 28 -12.12 -9.63 7.39
N GLU A 29 -12.93 -8.81 6.70
CA GLU A 29 -12.47 -8.03 5.54
C GLU A 29 -11.37 -7.02 5.93
N GLY A 30 -11.46 -6.43 7.12
CA GLY A 30 -10.41 -5.58 7.67
C GLY A 30 -9.09 -6.33 7.85
N LEU A 31 -9.14 -7.52 8.47
CA LEU A 31 -7.94 -8.35 8.66
C LEU A 31 -7.30 -8.76 7.33
N ILE A 32 -8.09 -9.12 6.32
CA ILE A 32 -7.57 -9.45 5.00
C ILE A 32 -6.84 -8.25 4.40
N GLY A 33 -7.40 -7.05 4.48
CA GLY A 33 -6.75 -5.84 3.97
C GLY A 33 -5.43 -5.52 4.70
N GLU A 34 -5.36 -5.74 6.01
CA GLU A 34 -4.11 -5.59 6.76
C GLU A 34 -3.05 -6.60 6.32
N VAL A 35 -3.43 -7.87 6.15
CA VAL A 35 -2.51 -8.92 5.67
C VAL A 35 -2.02 -8.64 4.26
N GLU A 36 -2.89 -8.18 3.35
CA GLU A 36 -2.50 -7.79 1.99
C GLU A 36 -1.49 -6.64 1.99
N SER A 37 -1.69 -5.63 2.85
CA SER A 37 -0.77 -4.50 3.01
C SER A 37 0.61 -4.95 3.52
N LEU A 38 0.65 -5.91 4.45
CA LEU A 38 1.90 -6.50 4.93
C LEU A 38 2.60 -7.31 3.84
N ILE A 39 1.86 -8.11 3.06
CA ILE A 39 2.42 -8.87 1.93
C ILE A 39 3.03 -7.92 0.90
N GLU A 40 2.36 -6.82 0.57
CA GLU A 40 2.90 -5.81 -0.34
C GLU A 40 4.20 -5.20 0.19
N THR A 41 4.23 -4.85 1.48
CA THR A 41 5.44 -4.33 2.13
C THR A 41 6.59 -5.33 2.04
N VAL A 42 6.33 -6.61 2.32
CA VAL A 42 7.36 -7.67 2.21
C VAL A 42 7.83 -7.84 0.78
N LYS A 43 6.94 -7.76 -0.23
CA LYS A 43 7.32 -7.81 -1.64
C LYS A 43 8.27 -6.67 -2.01
N ILE A 44 7.97 -5.44 -1.58
CA ILE A 44 8.85 -4.28 -1.80
C ILE A 44 10.21 -4.51 -1.14
N LEU A 45 10.22 -4.94 0.13
CA LEU A 45 11.45 -5.18 0.89
C LEU A 45 12.31 -6.31 0.31
N SER A 46 11.69 -7.27 -0.39
CA SER A 46 12.37 -8.41 -1.01
C SER A 46 13.03 -8.06 -2.35
N ASP A 47 12.66 -6.93 -2.98
CA ASP A 47 13.30 -6.44 -4.20
C ASP A 47 14.52 -5.58 -3.84
N GLU A 48 15.71 -6.16 -3.95
CA GLU A 48 16.97 -5.48 -3.64
C GLU A 48 17.22 -4.24 -4.52
N ASN A 49 16.81 -4.27 -5.79
CA ASN A 49 17.04 -3.16 -6.71
C ASN A 49 16.12 -1.99 -6.37
N LEU A 50 14.84 -2.26 -6.17
CA LEU A 50 13.87 -1.27 -5.73
C LEU A 50 14.30 -0.67 -4.38
N MET A 51 14.73 -1.49 -3.42
CA MET A 51 15.21 -1.00 -2.13
C MET A 51 16.47 -0.14 -2.23
N LYS A 52 17.38 -0.41 -3.17
CA LYS A 52 18.52 0.47 -3.45
C LYS A 52 18.06 1.83 -3.99
N GLN A 53 17.10 1.85 -4.91
CA GLN A 53 16.53 3.08 -5.47
C GLN A 53 15.80 3.91 -4.40
N ILE A 54 15.01 3.25 -3.54
CA ILE A 54 14.32 3.91 -2.42
C ILE A 54 15.33 4.55 -1.47
N ARG A 55 16.36 3.80 -1.03
CA ARG A 55 17.40 4.33 -0.13
C ARG A 55 18.19 5.48 -0.75
N GLY A 56 18.48 5.40 -2.05
CA GLY A 56 19.11 6.50 -2.79
C GLY A 56 18.22 7.75 -2.76
N SER A 57 16.94 7.59 -3.09
CA SER A 57 15.97 8.69 -3.06
C SER A 57 15.81 9.30 -1.66
N GLU A 58 15.77 8.48 -0.61
CA GLU A 58 15.73 8.97 0.78
C GLU A 58 16.94 9.81 1.14
N LYS A 59 18.13 9.42 0.67
CA LYS A 59 19.37 10.18 0.86
C LYS A 59 19.29 11.51 0.11
N ASP A 60 18.90 11.49 -1.15
CA ASP A 60 18.78 12.70 -1.98
C ASP A 60 17.81 13.71 -1.36
N ILE A 61 16.67 13.25 -0.84
CA ILE A 61 15.71 14.09 -0.11
C ILE A 61 16.35 14.71 1.13
N LYS A 62 17.06 13.92 1.95
CA LYS A 62 17.72 14.41 3.18
C LYS A 62 18.82 15.43 2.89
N GLU A 63 19.52 15.28 1.77
CA GLU A 63 20.59 16.17 1.32
C GLU A 63 20.05 17.40 0.54
N GLY A 64 18.74 17.48 0.32
CA GLY A 64 18.11 18.59 -0.40
C GLY A 64 18.34 18.55 -1.92
N LEU A 65 18.74 17.39 -2.47
CA LEU A 65 18.95 17.16 -3.90
C LEU A 65 17.62 16.97 -4.65
N LEU A 66 16.69 17.88 -4.44
CA LEU A 66 15.36 17.88 -5.06
C LEU A 66 15.38 18.71 -6.35
N HIS A 67 14.85 18.15 -7.42
CA HIS A 67 14.59 18.91 -8.65
C HIS A 67 13.18 19.46 -8.61
N GLU A 68 13.06 20.78 -8.43
CA GLU A 68 11.79 21.48 -8.48
C GLU A 68 11.43 21.79 -9.94
N ILE A 69 10.27 21.30 -10.39
CA ILE A 69 9.79 21.50 -11.75
C ILE A 69 8.77 22.64 -11.72
N LYS A 70 9.12 23.81 -12.28
CA LYS A 70 8.27 25.01 -12.25
C LYS A 70 7.58 25.27 -13.59
N THR A 71 8.18 24.77 -14.67
CA THR A 71 7.75 25.06 -16.03
C THR A 71 7.70 23.79 -16.87
N THR A 72 6.98 23.87 -17.99
CA THR A 72 6.95 22.80 -18.99
C THR A 72 8.29 22.55 -19.66
N ASP A 73 9.18 23.55 -19.68
CA ASP A 73 10.51 23.40 -20.26
C ASP A 73 11.47 22.67 -19.29
N ASP A 74 11.29 22.85 -17.98
CA ASP A 74 11.99 22.03 -16.95
C ASP A 74 11.65 20.54 -17.12
N LEU A 75 10.39 20.22 -17.40
CA LEU A 75 9.96 18.85 -17.72
C LEU A 75 10.65 18.32 -18.98
N ARG A 76 10.67 19.10 -20.07
CA ARG A 76 11.30 18.68 -21.33
C ARG A 76 12.78 18.39 -21.17
N GLY A 77 13.49 19.17 -20.34
CA GLY A 77 14.90 18.94 -20.03
C GLY A 77 15.17 17.55 -19.41
N LEU A 78 14.28 17.07 -18.56
CA LEU A 78 14.40 15.75 -17.92
C LEU A 78 14.24 14.59 -18.92
N PHE A 79 13.34 14.73 -19.89
CA PHE A 79 13.10 13.69 -20.90
C PHE A 79 14.13 13.69 -22.04
N LEU A 80 14.68 14.86 -22.41
CA LEU A 80 15.68 14.95 -23.48
C LEU A 80 17.07 14.46 -23.04
N ALA A 81 17.41 14.56 -21.75
CA ALA A 81 18.68 14.06 -21.21
C ALA A 81 18.80 12.51 -21.28
N HIS A 82 17.67 11.79 -21.33
CA HIS A 82 17.64 10.32 -21.42
C HIS A 82 17.72 9.77 -22.85
N ILE A 83 17.69 10.62 -23.89
CA ILE A 83 17.70 10.18 -25.30
C ILE A 83 19.12 10.24 -25.91
N ILE A 84 20.14 10.75 -25.20
CA ILE A 84 21.52 10.92 -25.71
C ILE A 84 22.55 10.12 -24.88
N GLN A 85 22.26 8.85 -24.59
CA GLN A 85 23.27 7.84 -24.20
C GLN A 85 23.03 6.55 -24.98
#